data_AF-A0A2I1JVD7-F1
#
_entry.id   AF-A0A2I1JVD7-F1
#
_cell.length_a   1.000
_cell.length_b   1.000
_cell.length_c   1.000
_cell.angle_alpha   90.00
_cell.angle_beta   90.00
_cell.angle_gamma   90.00
#
_symmetry.space_group_name_H-M   'P 1'
#
loop_
_entity.id
_entity.type
_entity.pdbx_description
1 polymer ?
#
loop_
_entity_poly.entity_id
_entity_poly.type
_entity_poly.pdbx_seq_one_letter_code
_entity_poly.pdbx_strand_id
1 'polypeptide(L)'
;MTNIESIKGKIRSLAEKKNLKSQEVLQIYFFERFLERLSKSQYKNNFVIKGGFLISSLIGIGNRTTMDMDTTIKGIALKEKRIKEIVEEMINIDVDDGIKFEIKDISYIREEDEYENFRISLIANVGKTKNPMKLDLTTGDAITPKEIEYTYPCIFSKEAIKIMAYPLETILAEKYETIIRRNITTTRMRDFYDLYTLYKLKKDEIDYKILKEAIERTSNQRGSWEIMQDYEEIIEDIKEDSYLRSLWEVYLSENKYIGDLTFDKVVDVVTTLSNRINEM
;
A
#
# COMPACT_ATOMS: atom_id res chain seq x y z
N MET A 1 -22.92 -12.39 -14.92
CA MET A 1 -23.77 -11.94 -13.78
C MET A 1 -23.46 -12.67 -12.46
N THR A 2 -22.63 -12.05 -11.62
CA THR A 2 -22.33 -12.56 -10.28
C THR A 2 -23.51 -12.33 -9.32
N ASN A 3 -23.97 -13.38 -8.64
CA ASN A 3 -25.03 -13.26 -7.63
C ASN A 3 -24.49 -12.53 -6.38
N ILE A 4 -25.01 -11.34 -6.10
CA ILE A 4 -24.57 -10.45 -5.02
C ILE A 4 -24.70 -11.12 -3.64
N GLU A 5 -25.75 -11.90 -3.41
CA GLU A 5 -25.93 -12.62 -2.15
C GLU A 5 -24.90 -13.74 -1.98
N SER A 6 -24.47 -14.36 -3.09
CA SER A 6 -23.35 -15.31 -3.07
C SER A 6 -22.04 -14.63 -2.69
N ILE A 7 -21.76 -13.42 -3.21
CA ILE A 7 -20.55 -12.66 -2.83
C ILE A 7 -20.56 -12.32 -1.35
N LYS A 8 -21.68 -11.80 -0.81
CA LYS A 8 -21.79 -11.46 0.62
C LYS A 8 -21.54 -12.67 1.51
N GLY A 9 -22.06 -13.84 1.14
CA GLY A 9 -21.79 -15.10 1.83
C GLY A 9 -20.31 -15.45 1.83
N LYS A 10 -19.64 -15.35 0.67
CA LYS A 10 -18.18 -15.58 0.54
C LYS A 10 -17.37 -14.59 1.38
N ILE A 11 -17.75 -13.32 1.41
CA ILE A 11 -17.10 -12.28 2.21
C ILE A 11 -17.19 -12.60 3.70
N ARG A 12 -18.38 -12.93 4.21
CA ARG A 12 -18.55 -13.30 5.63
C ARG A 12 -17.74 -14.53 5.98
N SER A 13 -17.81 -15.58 5.17
CA SER A 13 -17.07 -16.82 5.39
C SER A 13 -15.54 -16.59 5.38
N LEU A 14 -15.02 -15.79 4.43
CA LEU A 14 -13.60 -15.48 4.38
C LEU A 14 -13.16 -14.61 5.56
N ALA A 15 -13.98 -13.63 5.94
CA ALA A 15 -13.73 -12.77 7.09
C ALA A 15 -13.64 -13.59 8.39
N GLU A 16 -14.59 -14.48 8.64
CA GLU A 16 -14.57 -15.39 9.79
C GLU A 16 -13.34 -16.29 9.78
N LYS A 17 -13.04 -16.93 8.64
CA LYS A 17 -11.89 -17.83 8.50
C LYS A 17 -10.54 -17.13 8.74
N LYS A 18 -10.45 -15.84 8.44
CA LYS A 18 -9.21 -15.04 8.56
C LYS A 18 -9.21 -14.11 9.77
N ASN A 19 -10.24 -14.18 10.63
CA ASN A 19 -10.43 -13.28 11.78
C ASN A 19 -10.36 -11.79 11.40
N LEU A 20 -11.00 -11.44 10.29
CA LEU A 20 -11.11 -10.07 9.77
C LEU A 20 -12.54 -9.54 9.93
N LYS A 21 -12.71 -8.22 9.87
CA LYS A 21 -14.04 -7.63 9.73
C LYS A 21 -14.53 -7.85 8.30
N SER A 22 -15.82 -8.16 8.12
CA SER A 22 -16.41 -8.31 6.79
C SER A 22 -16.23 -7.08 5.90
N GLN A 23 -16.19 -5.89 6.50
CA GLN A 23 -15.94 -4.64 5.79
C GLN A 23 -14.55 -4.60 5.14
N GLU A 24 -13.52 -5.14 5.78
CA GLU A 24 -12.15 -5.15 5.24
C GLU A 24 -12.07 -6.06 4.01
N VAL A 25 -12.68 -7.24 4.08
CA VAL A 25 -12.75 -8.17 2.95
C VAL A 25 -13.59 -7.59 1.80
N LEU A 26 -14.71 -6.92 2.12
CA LEU A 26 -15.52 -6.22 1.13
C LEU A 26 -14.74 -5.08 0.45
N GLN A 27 -13.93 -4.35 1.21
CA GLN A 27 -13.10 -3.27 0.68
C GLN A 27 -12.08 -3.81 -0.33
N ILE A 28 -11.35 -4.86 0.02
CA ILE A 28 -10.40 -5.54 -0.88
C ILE A 28 -11.10 -6.02 -2.15
N TYR A 29 -12.27 -6.65 -2.02
CA TYR A 29 -13.04 -7.10 -3.17
C TYR A 29 -13.37 -5.93 -4.13
N PHE A 30 -13.82 -4.79 -3.62
CA PHE A 30 -14.09 -3.66 -4.50
C PHE A 30 -12.83 -3.06 -5.12
N PHE A 31 -11.71 -3.06 -4.42
CA PHE A 31 -10.43 -2.67 -5.00
C PHE A 31 -10.00 -3.61 -6.14
N GLU A 32 -10.21 -4.93 -6.02
CA GLU A 32 -9.98 -5.88 -7.12
C GLU A 32 -10.87 -5.60 -8.34
N ARG A 33 -12.09 -5.11 -8.13
CA ARG A 33 -13.03 -4.76 -9.21
C ARG A 33 -12.71 -3.43 -9.87
N PHE A 34 -12.09 -2.52 -9.13
CA PHE A 34 -11.45 -1.35 -9.70
C PHE A 34 -10.20 -1.74 -10.52
N LEU A 35 -9.32 -2.61 -9.97
CA LEU A 35 -8.12 -3.08 -10.68
C LEU A 35 -8.44 -3.78 -12.00
N GLU A 36 -9.51 -4.57 -12.06
CA GLU A 36 -9.94 -5.23 -13.30
C GLU A 36 -10.20 -4.23 -14.41
N ARG A 37 -10.93 -3.15 -14.07
CA ARG A 37 -11.25 -2.07 -14.98
C ARG A 37 -9.98 -1.33 -15.40
N LEU A 38 -9.08 -1.05 -14.45
CA LEU A 38 -7.76 -0.50 -14.75
C LEU A 38 -6.99 -1.37 -15.75
N SER A 39 -6.93 -2.69 -15.53
CA SER A 39 -6.17 -3.63 -16.38
C SER A 39 -6.70 -3.71 -17.82
N LYS A 40 -8.00 -3.44 -18.00
CA LYS A 40 -8.68 -3.39 -19.31
C LYS A 40 -8.68 -1.99 -19.94
N SER A 41 -8.27 -0.97 -19.19
CA SER A 41 -8.21 0.40 -19.67
C SER A 41 -6.96 0.66 -20.48
N GLN A 42 -6.98 1.75 -21.28
CA GLN A 42 -5.79 2.29 -21.92
C GLN A 42 -4.72 2.78 -20.93
N TYR A 43 -5.09 2.98 -19.66
CA TYR A 43 -4.24 3.54 -18.61
C TYR A 43 -3.49 2.50 -17.78
N LYS A 44 -3.60 1.20 -18.12
CA LYS A 44 -3.03 0.08 -17.34
C LYS A 44 -1.52 0.22 -17.07
N ASN A 45 -0.78 0.88 -17.96
CA ASN A 45 0.67 1.09 -17.84
C ASN A 45 1.02 2.45 -17.20
N ASN A 46 0.03 3.32 -16.99
CA ASN A 46 0.21 4.63 -16.37
C ASN A 46 0.04 4.57 -14.86
N PHE A 47 -0.87 3.73 -14.36
CA PHE A 47 -1.10 3.56 -12.93
C PHE A 47 -0.20 2.45 -12.39
N VAL A 48 0.62 2.80 -11.41
CA VAL A 48 1.50 1.87 -10.70
C VAL A 48 0.96 1.72 -9.27
N ILE A 49 0.51 0.51 -8.92
CA ILE A 49 -0.05 0.22 -7.60
C ILE A 49 1.08 0.19 -6.57
N LYS A 50 0.84 0.78 -5.39
CA LYS A 50 1.77 0.83 -4.25
C LYS A 50 1.03 0.65 -2.93
N GLY A 51 1.73 0.91 -1.82
CA GLY A 51 1.14 1.05 -0.50
C GLY A 51 0.49 -0.20 0.07
N GLY A 52 -0.45 0.00 0.99
CA GLY A 52 -1.00 -1.08 1.83
C GLY A 52 -1.79 -2.13 1.04
N PHE A 53 -2.37 -1.75 -0.10
CA PHE A 53 -3.11 -2.67 -0.96
C PHE A 53 -2.18 -3.66 -1.68
N LEU A 54 -1.05 -3.17 -2.21
CA LEU A 54 -0.03 -4.03 -2.80
C LEU A 54 0.58 -4.95 -1.75
N ILE A 55 0.96 -4.42 -0.58
CA ILE A 55 1.52 -5.20 0.53
C ILE A 55 0.56 -6.31 0.93
N SER A 56 -0.72 -6.00 1.12
CA SER A 56 -1.78 -6.99 1.43
C SER A 56 -1.81 -8.16 0.44
N SER A 57 -1.58 -7.90 -0.85
CA SER A 57 -1.52 -8.95 -1.86
C SER A 57 -0.25 -9.80 -1.80
N LEU A 58 0.88 -9.23 -1.37
CA LEU A 58 2.17 -9.91 -1.24
C LEU A 58 2.23 -10.84 -0.02
N ILE A 59 1.65 -10.42 1.11
CA ILE A 59 1.71 -11.15 2.38
C ILE A 59 0.37 -11.82 2.76
N GLY A 60 -0.69 -11.54 2.01
CA GLY A 60 -2.03 -12.08 2.20
C GLY A 60 -2.91 -11.25 3.15
N ILE A 61 -4.19 -11.15 2.81
CA ILE A 61 -5.17 -10.32 3.53
C ILE A 61 -5.34 -10.66 5.02
N GLY A 62 -5.00 -11.89 5.43
CA GLY A 62 -5.08 -12.30 6.83
C GLY A 62 -3.95 -11.74 7.70
N ASN A 63 -2.86 -11.28 7.08
CA ASN A 63 -1.74 -10.65 7.75
C ASN A 63 -1.81 -9.13 7.65
N ARG A 64 -2.47 -8.58 6.62
CA ARG A 64 -2.56 -7.12 6.45
C ARG A 64 -3.74 -6.76 5.57
N THR A 65 -4.63 -5.90 6.05
CA THR A 65 -5.78 -5.33 5.33
C THR A 65 -5.65 -3.82 5.18
N THR A 66 -6.25 -3.24 4.15
CA THR A 66 -6.18 -1.80 3.88
C THR A 66 -7.56 -1.24 3.56
N MET A 67 -7.76 0.05 3.82
CA MET A 67 -9.02 0.73 3.56
C MET A 67 -8.98 1.71 2.37
N ASP A 68 -7.78 1.90 1.84
CA ASP A 68 -7.35 2.83 0.81
C ASP A 68 -6.52 2.08 -0.24
N MET A 69 -6.57 2.57 -1.48
CA MET A 69 -5.69 2.13 -2.55
C MET A 69 -4.76 3.28 -2.88
N ASP A 70 -3.45 3.03 -2.84
CA ASP A 70 -2.42 3.99 -3.20
C ASP A 70 -1.88 3.66 -4.59
N THR A 71 -1.76 4.66 -5.45
CA THR A 71 -1.16 4.51 -6.78
C THR A 71 -0.32 5.72 -7.15
N THR A 72 0.67 5.48 -8.00
CA THR A 72 1.46 6.52 -8.64
C THR A 72 1.13 6.54 -10.12
N ILE A 73 0.92 7.74 -10.67
CA ILE A 73 0.64 7.92 -12.08
C ILE A 73 1.91 8.36 -12.83
N LYS A 74 2.22 7.69 -13.94
CA LYS A 74 3.32 8.01 -14.84
C LYS A 74 2.84 8.42 -16.23
N GLY A 75 3.56 9.37 -16.84
CA GLY A 75 3.33 9.78 -18.22
C GLY A 75 2.03 10.56 -18.45
N ILE A 76 1.37 11.01 -17.38
CA ILE A 76 0.15 11.80 -17.43
C ILE A 76 0.34 13.02 -16.54
N ALA A 77 0.04 14.21 -17.07
CA ALA A 77 0.01 15.42 -16.25
C ALA A 77 -1.16 15.33 -15.26
N LEU A 78 -0.86 15.38 -13.96
CA LEU A 78 -1.87 15.44 -12.92
C LEU A 78 -2.53 16.82 -12.94
N LYS A 79 -3.67 16.90 -13.61
CA LYS A 79 -4.61 18.03 -13.50
C LYS A 79 -5.94 17.43 -13.08
N GLU A 80 -6.60 18.02 -12.08
CA GLU A 80 -7.86 17.51 -11.51
C GLU A 80 -8.87 17.10 -12.59
N LYS A 81 -9.10 17.97 -13.59
CA LYS A 81 -10.00 17.69 -14.72
C LYS A 81 -9.59 16.44 -15.50
N ARG A 82 -8.29 16.30 -15.79
CA ARG A 82 -7.78 15.15 -16.54
C ARG A 82 -7.85 13.86 -15.74
N ILE A 83 -7.54 13.92 -14.44
CA ILE A 83 -7.69 12.79 -13.51
C ILE A 83 -9.15 12.34 -13.47
N LYS A 84 -10.09 13.29 -13.35
CA LYS A 84 -11.51 12.99 -13.38
C LYS A 84 -11.92 12.26 -14.65
N GLU A 85 -11.56 12.77 -15.82
CA GLU A 85 -11.84 12.14 -17.12
C GLU A 85 -11.29 10.70 -17.18
N ILE A 86 -10.03 10.50 -16.79
CA ILE A 86 -9.37 9.19 -16.77
C ILE A 86 -10.13 8.21 -15.89
N VAL A 87 -10.46 8.63 -14.66
CA VAL A 87 -11.12 7.77 -13.69
C VAL A 87 -12.55 7.48 -14.13
N GLU A 88 -13.27 8.46 -14.69
CA GLU A 88 -14.59 8.26 -15.29
C GLU A 88 -14.55 7.24 -16.44
N GLU A 89 -13.58 7.34 -17.35
CA GLU A 89 -13.37 6.35 -18.41
C GLU A 89 -13.11 4.96 -17.83
N MET A 90 -12.22 4.85 -16.85
CA MET A 90 -11.88 3.57 -16.22
C MET A 90 -13.08 2.93 -15.53
N ILE A 91 -13.78 3.66 -14.66
CA ILE A 91 -14.86 3.07 -13.86
C ILE A 91 -16.08 2.64 -14.67
N ASN A 92 -16.25 3.23 -15.87
CA ASN A 92 -17.33 2.89 -16.80
C ASN A 92 -17.03 1.67 -17.68
N ILE A 93 -15.83 1.09 -17.60
CA ILE A 93 -15.53 -0.18 -18.26
C ILE A 93 -16.40 -1.28 -17.65
N ASP A 94 -17.20 -1.93 -18.50
CA ASP A 94 -18.03 -3.06 -18.10
C ASP A 94 -17.20 -4.34 -18.04
N VAL A 95 -17.32 -5.05 -16.93
CA VAL A 95 -16.65 -6.33 -16.66
C VAL A 95 -17.63 -7.41 -16.21
N ASP A 96 -18.94 -7.22 -16.43
CA ASP A 96 -20.04 -8.13 -16.07
C ASP A 96 -20.08 -8.56 -14.59
N ASP A 97 -19.62 -7.68 -13.69
CA ASP A 97 -19.63 -7.92 -12.23
C ASP A 97 -20.85 -7.30 -11.52
N GLY A 98 -21.65 -6.50 -12.23
CA GLY A 98 -22.82 -5.80 -11.68
C GLY A 98 -22.49 -4.64 -10.74
N ILE A 99 -21.22 -4.21 -10.68
CA ILE A 99 -20.75 -3.12 -9.82
C ILE A 99 -20.70 -1.82 -10.63
N LYS A 100 -21.23 -0.74 -10.05
CA LYS A 100 -21.14 0.61 -10.61
C LYS A 100 -20.40 1.51 -9.64
N PHE A 101 -19.30 2.11 -10.08
CA PHE A 101 -18.62 3.13 -9.29
C PHE A 101 -19.15 4.52 -9.64
N GLU A 102 -19.11 5.41 -8.65
CA GLU A 102 -19.48 6.81 -8.78
C GLU A 102 -18.38 7.65 -8.14
N ILE A 103 -17.89 8.68 -8.83
CA ILE A 103 -16.99 9.68 -8.23
C ILE A 103 -17.82 10.62 -7.35
N LYS A 104 -17.44 10.75 -6.09
CA LYS A 104 -18.05 11.69 -5.14
C LYS A 104 -17.28 12.97 -4.96
N ASP A 105 -15.97 12.85 -4.87
CA ASP A 105 -15.09 13.99 -4.65
C ASP A 105 -13.71 13.70 -5.24
N ILE A 106 -13.03 14.76 -5.68
CA ILE A 106 -11.62 14.75 -6.01
C ILE A 106 -11.02 15.95 -5.28
N SER A 107 -10.11 15.67 -4.35
CA SER A 107 -9.49 16.71 -3.52
C SER A 107 -7.98 16.61 -3.61
N TYR A 108 -7.31 17.77 -3.59
CA TYR A 108 -5.87 17.84 -3.43
C TYR A 108 -5.48 17.36 -2.03
N ILE A 109 -4.48 16.50 -1.96
CA ILE A 109 -3.78 16.17 -0.72
C ILE A 109 -2.40 16.81 -0.83
N ARG A 110 -2.01 17.58 0.18
CA ARG A 110 -0.61 17.94 0.35
C ARG A 110 0.04 16.85 1.18
N GLU A 111 0.99 16.15 0.57
CA GLU A 111 2.03 15.47 1.36
C GLU A 111 3.22 16.41 1.50
N GLU A 112 4.18 16.06 2.35
CA GLU A 112 5.41 16.85 2.57
C GLU A 112 6.29 16.96 1.30
N ASP A 113 5.95 16.22 0.24
CA ASP A 113 6.64 16.19 -1.05
C ASP A 113 6.14 17.30 -2.02
N GLU A 114 7.00 17.74 -2.94
CA GLU A 114 6.76 18.87 -3.86
C GLU A 114 5.66 18.66 -4.92
N TYR A 115 4.98 17.50 -4.94
CA TYR A 115 4.08 17.09 -6.02
C TYR A 115 2.59 17.17 -5.66
N GLU A 116 1.76 17.45 -6.67
CA GLU A 116 0.30 17.48 -6.53
C GLU A 116 -0.25 16.05 -6.35
N ASN A 117 -0.61 15.68 -5.11
CA ASN A 117 -1.28 14.42 -4.82
C ASN A 117 -2.81 14.64 -4.79
N PHE A 118 -3.58 13.63 -5.20
CA PHE A 118 -5.04 13.69 -5.28
C PHE A 118 -5.67 12.54 -4.53
N ARG A 119 -6.71 12.82 -3.74
CA ARG A 119 -7.63 11.82 -3.22
C ARG A 119 -8.86 11.80 -4.08
N ILE A 120 -9.19 10.62 -4.61
CA ILE A 120 -10.47 10.37 -5.25
C ILE A 120 -11.34 9.59 -4.29
N SER A 121 -12.47 10.18 -3.93
CA SER A 121 -13.52 9.51 -3.18
C SER A 121 -14.50 8.88 -4.16
N LEU A 122 -14.62 7.56 -4.12
CA LEU A 122 -15.55 6.78 -4.94
C LEU A 122 -16.65 6.14 -4.07
N ILE A 123 -17.78 5.80 -4.67
CA ILE A 123 -18.74 4.84 -4.11
C ILE A 123 -18.89 3.67 -5.07
N ALA A 124 -18.59 2.46 -4.60
CA ALA A 124 -18.95 1.23 -5.29
C ALA A 124 -20.38 0.83 -4.92
N ASN A 125 -21.24 0.71 -5.92
CA ASN A 125 -22.64 0.35 -5.78
C ASN A 125 -22.87 -1.06 -6.34
N VAL A 126 -23.48 -1.94 -5.53
CA VAL A 126 -23.86 -3.29 -5.94
C VAL A 126 -25.16 -3.71 -5.26
N GLY A 127 -26.25 -3.82 -6.04
CA GLY A 127 -27.58 -4.02 -5.49
C GLY A 127 -27.97 -2.90 -4.51
N LYS A 128 -28.22 -3.25 -3.24
CA LYS A 128 -28.51 -2.27 -2.17
C LYS A 128 -27.26 -1.79 -1.41
N THR A 129 -26.10 -2.39 -1.66
CA THR A 129 -24.85 -2.06 -0.98
C THR A 129 -24.22 -0.83 -1.64
N LYS A 130 -23.85 0.16 -0.82
CA LYS A 130 -23.05 1.32 -1.20
C LYS A 130 -21.79 1.35 -0.35
N ASN A 131 -20.62 1.25 -0.96
CA ASN A 131 -19.36 1.18 -0.26
C ASN A 131 -18.46 2.36 -0.63
N PRO A 132 -18.17 3.30 0.30
CA PRO A 132 -17.18 4.34 0.10
C PRO A 132 -15.78 3.76 -0.11
N MET A 133 -15.03 4.32 -1.05
CA MET A 133 -13.65 3.95 -1.34
C MET A 133 -12.80 5.19 -1.52
N LYS A 134 -11.52 5.06 -1.17
CA LYS A 134 -10.51 6.11 -1.36
C LYS A 134 -9.40 5.57 -2.24
N LEU A 135 -9.09 6.34 -3.28
CA LEU A 135 -7.96 6.11 -4.16
C LEU A 135 -7.06 7.34 -4.07
N ASP A 136 -5.85 7.14 -3.55
CA ASP A 136 -4.84 8.18 -3.45
C ASP A 136 -3.89 8.06 -4.64
N LEU A 137 -3.72 9.18 -5.34
CA LEU A 137 -2.92 9.32 -6.54
C LEU A 137 -1.74 10.23 -6.25
N THR A 138 -0.55 9.71 -6.54
CA THR A 138 0.72 10.43 -6.42
C THR A 138 1.42 10.53 -7.78
N THR A 139 2.42 11.41 -7.90
CA THR A 139 3.28 11.51 -9.08
C THR A 139 4.71 11.79 -8.67
N GLY A 140 5.64 11.48 -9.55
CA GLY A 140 7.06 11.82 -9.39
C GLY A 140 7.83 10.83 -8.53
N ASP A 141 7.18 9.87 -7.87
CA ASP A 141 7.85 8.86 -7.04
C ASP A 141 9.01 8.14 -7.76
N ALA A 142 10.11 8.00 -7.04
CA ALA A 142 11.24 7.18 -7.44
C ALA A 142 10.88 5.71 -7.30
N ILE A 143 10.83 5.03 -8.44
CA ILE A 143 10.61 3.58 -8.52
C ILE A 143 11.90 2.94 -9.02
N THR A 144 12.51 2.12 -8.17
CA THR A 144 13.83 1.54 -8.44
C THR A 144 13.74 0.02 -8.48
N PRO A 145 14.21 -0.64 -9.56
CA PRO A 145 14.83 -0.05 -10.75
C PRO A 145 13.81 0.58 -11.72
N LYS A 146 12.57 0.07 -11.70
CA LYS A 146 11.37 0.57 -12.39
C LYS A 146 10.15 -0.24 -11.94
N GLU A 147 8.97 0.21 -12.32
CA GLU A 147 7.72 -0.53 -12.15
C GLU A 147 7.77 -1.91 -12.82
N ILE A 148 7.09 -2.89 -12.22
CA ILE A 148 7.03 -4.27 -12.70
C ILE A 148 5.60 -4.64 -13.10
N GLU A 149 5.45 -5.54 -14.08
CA GLU A 149 4.17 -6.20 -14.31
C GLU A 149 3.92 -7.18 -13.16
N TYR A 150 2.89 -6.90 -12.36
CA TYR A 150 2.48 -7.71 -11.24
C TYR A 150 1.17 -8.44 -11.56
N THR A 151 1.14 -9.73 -11.24
CA THR A 151 -0.03 -10.59 -11.39
C THR A 151 -0.77 -10.64 -10.05
N TYR A 152 -1.75 -9.76 -9.86
CA TYR A 152 -2.50 -9.62 -8.63
C TYR A 152 -3.42 -10.84 -8.38
N PRO A 153 -3.26 -11.56 -7.25
CA PRO A 153 -4.11 -12.70 -6.92
C PRO A 153 -5.43 -12.26 -6.28
N CYS A 154 -6.55 -12.46 -6.96
CA CYS A 154 -7.87 -12.11 -6.43
C CYS A 154 -8.35 -13.06 -5.31
N ILE A 155 -9.10 -12.53 -4.35
CA ILE A 155 -9.58 -13.30 -3.19
C ILE A 155 -10.69 -14.32 -3.54
N PHE A 156 -11.45 -14.10 -4.62
CA PHE A 156 -12.56 -14.97 -5.04
C PHE A 156 -12.49 -15.47 -6.48
N SER A 157 -11.56 -14.97 -7.29
CA SER A 157 -11.36 -15.40 -8.68
C SER A 157 -10.07 -16.19 -8.82
N LYS A 158 -10.06 -17.16 -9.72
CA LYS A 158 -8.82 -17.84 -10.14
C LYS A 158 -8.07 -17.05 -11.21
N GLU A 159 -8.75 -16.16 -11.90
CA GLU A 159 -8.14 -15.27 -12.89
C GLU A 159 -7.44 -14.13 -12.13
N ALA A 160 -6.14 -14.02 -12.35
CA ALA A 160 -5.32 -12.98 -11.77
C ALA A 160 -5.31 -11.73 -12.67
N ILE A 161 -5.18 -10.55 -12.06
CA ILE A 161 -5.23 -9.27 -12.76
C ILE A 161 -3.80 -8.78 -13.01
N LYS A 162 -3.46 -8.48 -14.27
CA LYS A 162 -2.14 -7.92 -14.62
C LYS A 162 -2.15 -6.40 -14.56
N ILE A 163 -1.26 -5.83 -13.76
CA ILE A 163 -1.15 -4.39 -13.50
C ILE A 163 0.32 -3.99 -13.33
N MET A 164 0.62 -2.70 -13.39
CA MET A 164 1.93 -2.20 -12.95
C MET A 164 1.95 -2.01 -11.43
N ALA A 165 3.05 -2.36 -10.78
CA ALA A 165 3.22 -2.21 -9.34
C ALA A 165 4.66 -1.85 -8.96
N TYR A 166 4.84 -1.42 -7.71
CA TYR A 166 6.16 -1.21 -7.13
C TYR A 166 6.90 -2.53 -6.99
N PRO A 167 8.20 -2.58 -7.33
CA PRO A 167 9.05 -3.71 -6.94
C PRO A 167 9.20 -3.73 -5.41
N LEU A 168 9.50 -4.91 -4.88
CA LEU A 168 9.62 -5.14 -3.43
C LEU A 168 10.59 -4.16 -2.78
N GLU A 169 11.72 -3.90 -3.43
CA GLU A 169 12.78 -3.01 -2.96
C GLU A 169 12.29 -1.57 -2.82
N THR A 170 11.46 -1.08 -3.75
CA THR A 170 10.87 0.28 -3.63
C THR A 170 9.89 0.34 -2.45
N ILE A 171 9.08 -0.71 -2.22
CA ILE A 171 8.16 -0.76 -1.08
C ILE A 171 8.94 -0.71 0.25
N LEU A 172 10.00 -1.51 0.35
CA LEU A 172 10.86 -1.56 1.53
C LEU A 172 11.59 -0.23 1.74
N ALA A 173 12.11 0.37 0.67
CA ALA A 173 12.80 1.65 0.71
C ALA A 173 11.90 2.77 1.24
N GLU A 174 10.67 2.92 0.74
CA GLU A 174 9.73 3.95 1.23
C GLU A 174 9.41 3.77 2.72
N LYS A 175 9.27 2.52 3.18
CA LYS A 175 8.95 2.20 4.57
C LYS A 175 10.14 2.49 5.49
N TYR A 176 11.33 2.03 5.10
CA TYR A 176 12.57 2.28 5.80
C TYR A 176 12.85 3.78 5.91
N GLU A 177 12.83 4.50 4.78
CA GLU A 177 13.07 5.94 4.72
C GLU A 177 12.10 6.71 5.62
N THR A 178 10.80 6.34 5.61
CA THR A 178 9.80 7.01 6.44
C THR A 178 10.08 6.81 7.93
N ILE A 179 10.52 5.61 8.34
CA ILE A 179 10.86 5.30 9.73
C ILE A 179 12.06 6.16 10.18
N ILE A 180 13.15 6.13 9.42
CA ILE A 180 14.38 6.85 9.77
C ILE A 180 14.15 8.37 9.73
N ARG A 181 13.54 8.88 8.66
CA ARG A 181 13.32 10.33 8.48
C ARG A 181 12.47 10.94 9.59
N ARG A 182 11.45 10.21 10.08
CA ARG A 182 10.55 10.72 11.12
C ARG A 182 11.11 10.54 12.53
N ASN A 183 12.08 9.65 12.73
CA ASN A 183 12.67 9.34 14.03
C ASN A 183 11.55 9.14 15.11
N ILE A 184 11.77 9.57 16.35
CA ILE A 184 10.84 9.50 17.49
C ILE A 184 9.53 10.28 17.30
N THR A 185 9.41 11.11 16.25
CA THR A 185 8.18 11.86 15.97
C THR A 185 7.15 11.06 15.15
N THR A 186 7.50 9.84 14.72
CA THR A 186 6.61 9.00 13.93
C THR A 186 5.40 8.49 14.72
N THR A 187 4.23 8.53 14.09
CA THR A 187 3.02 7.83 14.58
C THR A 187 2.68 6.62 13.71
N ARG A 188 3.54 6.29 12.75
CA ARG A 188 3.27 5.32 11.68
C ARG A 188 3.73 3.92 12.07
N MET A 189 3.18 3.38 13.17
CA MET A 189 3.49 2.03 13.66
C MET A 189 3.33 0.94 12.60
N ARG A 190 2.38 1.13 11.69
CA ARG A 190 2.17 0.27 10.53
C ARG A 190 3.41 0.12 9.65
N ASP A 191 4.22 1.17 9.46
CA ASP A 191 5.39 1.06 8.59
C ASP A 191 6.41 0.08 9.17
N PHE A 192 6.57 0.04 10.51
CA PHE A 192 7.38 -0.96 11.19
C PHE A 192 6.83 -2.39 10.99
N TYR A 193 5.52 -2.57 11.12
CA TYR A 193 4.87 -3.86 10.90
C TYR A 193 5.02 -4.35 9.45
N ASP A 194 4.77 -3.47 8.49
CA ASP A 194 4.87 -3.78 7.06
C ASP A 194 6.32 -4.15 6.71
N LEU A 195 7.31 -3.39 7.19
CA LEU A 195 8.72 -3.68 6.97
C LEU A 195 9.12 -5.03 7.61
N TYR A 196 8.75 -5.26 8.87
CA TYR A 196 8.99 -6.53 9.56
C TYR A 196 8.41 -7.71 8.79
N THR A 197 7.13 -7.62 8.40
CA THR A 197 6.41 -8.75 7.80
C THR A 197 6.90 -9.04 6.39
N LEU A 198 7.13 -7.99 5.58
CA LEU A 198 7.75 -8.14 4.27
C LEU A 198 9.13 -8.78 4.40
N TYR A 199 9.99 -8.27 5.27
CA TYR A 199 11.31 -8.85 5.47
C TYR A 199 11.24 -10.32 5.88
N LYS A 200 10.42 -10.67 6.88
CA LYS A 200 10.32 -12.06 7.36
C LYS A 200 9.82 -13.03 6.30
N LEU A 201 8.88 -12.61 5.46
CA LEU A 201 8.27 -13.48 4.45
C LEU A 201 9.03 -13.48 3.12
N LYS A 202 9.78 -12.41 2.82
CA LYS A 202 10.34 -12.14 1.50
C LYS A 202 11.84 -11.89 1.48
N LYS A 203 12.55 -12.01 2.61
CA LYS A 203 14.01 -11.76 2.70
C LYS A 203 14.86 -12.44 1.62
N ASP A 204 14.47 -13.62 1.17
CA ASP A 204 15.22 -14.40 0.18
C ASP A 204 14.95 -13.93 -1.27
N GLU A 205 13.92 -13.08 -1.45
CA GLU A 205 13.56 -12.42 -2.72
C GLU A 205 14.15 -10.99 -2.82
N ILE A 206 14.72 -10.44 -1.74
CA ILE A 206 15.25 -9.07 -1.71
C ILE A 206 16.62 -9.02 -2.38
N ASP A 207 16.75 -8.19 -3.43
CA ASP A 207 18.06 -7.76 -3.92
C ASP A 207 18.54 -6.55 -3.11
N TYR A 208 19.52 -6.77 -2.22
CA TYR A 208 20.04 -5.72 -1.34
C TYR A 208 20.79 -4.60 -2.08
N LYS A 209 21.35 -4.88 -3.27
CA LYS A 209 21.99 -3.85 -4.09
C LYS A 209 20.94 -2.91 -4.65
N ILE A 210 19.84 -3.46 -5.16
CA ILE A 210 18.70 -2.69 -5.66
C ILE A 210 18.01 -1.97 -4.51
N LEU A 211 17.88 -2.60 -3.33
CA LEU A 211 17.30 -1.97 -2.15
C LEU A 211 18.12 -0.74 -1.69
N LYS A 212 19.45 -0.84 -1.70
CA LYS A 212 20.33 0.30 -1.42
C LYS A 212 20.08 1.46 -2.38
N GLU A 213 20.09 1.18 -3.69
CA GLU A 213 19.80 2.17 -4.73
C GLU A 213 18.39 2.76 -4.58
N ALA A 214 17.41 1.94 -4.19
CA ALA A 214 16.04 2.37 -3.96
C ALA A 214 15.95 3.35 -2.78
N ILE A 215 16.62 3.04 -1.66
CA ILE A 215 16.68 3.93 -0.49
C ILE A 215 17.36 5.24 -0.87
N GLU A 216 18.52 5.20 -1.51
CA GLU A 216 19.25 6.39 -1.98
C GLU A 216 18.35 7.29 -2.84
N ARG A 217 17.66 6.73 -3.84
CA ARG A 217 16.79 7.50 -4.72
C ARG A 217 15.57 8.05 -4.00
N THR A 218 14.90 7.25 -3.18
CA THR A 218 13.73 7.67 -2.42
C THR A 218 14.09 8.79 -1.43
N SER A 219 15.19 8.67 -0.69
CA SER A 219 15.62 9.69 0.27
C SER A 219 16.12 10.95 -0.41
N ASN A 220 16.81 10.86 -1.54
CA ASN A 220 17.22 12.04 -2.31
C ASN A 220 16.00 12.82 -2.81
N GLN A 221 14.99 12.11 -3.34
CA GLN A 221 13.75 12.75 -3.77
C GLN A 221 13.00 13.43 -2.62
N ARG A 222 13.01 12.82 -1.43
CA ARG A 222 12.33 13.33 -0.23
C ARG A 222 13.18 14.32 0.58
N GLY A 223 14.39 14.66 0.11
CA GLY A 223 15.30 15.56 0.80
C GLY A 223 15.80 15.04 2.15
N SER A 224 15.83 13.72 2.35
CA SER A 224 16.16 13.05 3.61
C SER A 224 17.45 12.24 3.58
N TRP A 225 18.23 12.33 2.49
CA TRP A 225 19.47 11.56 2.33
C TRP A 225 20.49 11.78 3.46
N GLU A 226 20.67 13.03 3.91
CA GLU A 226 21.56 13.35 5.02
C GLU A 226 21.10 12.66 6.32
N ILE A 227 19.79 12.65 6.59
CA ILE A 227 19.22 11.98 7.76
C ILE A 227 19.44 10.45 7.70
N MET A 228 19.50 9.87 6.50
CA MET A 228 19.78 8.43 6.35
C MET A 228 21.20 8.05 6.79
N GLN A 229 22.13 9.01 6.87
CA GLN A 229 23.50 8.74 7.33
C GLN A 229 23.55 8.50 8.85
N ASP A 230 22.62 9.09 9.61
CA ASP A 230 22.56 8.99 11.07
C ASP A 230 21.67 7.82 11.54
N TYR A 231 21.48 6.80 10.70
CA TYR A 231 20.53 5.72 10.96
C TYR A 231 20.80 4.95 12.26
N GLU A 232 22.07 4.83 12.69
CA GLU A 232 22.44 4.10 13.92
C GLU A 232 21.87 4.79 15.16
N GLU A 233 22.16 6.09 15.31
CA GLU A 233 21.66 6.93 16.40
C GLU A 233 20.14 7.00 16.38
N ILE A 234 19.54 7.20 15.20
CA ILE A 234 18.08 7.27 15.04
C ILE A 234 17.40 5.96 15.45
N ILE A 235 17.97 4.80 15.09
CA ILE A 235 17.39 3.51 15.48
C ILE A 235 17.54 3.27 16.99
N GLU A 236 18.64 3.71 17.59
CA GLU A 236 18.84 3.67 19.05
C GLU A 236 17.79 4.53 19.77
N ASP A 237 17.61 5.78 19.34
CA ASP A 237 16.56 6.68 19.84
C ASP A 237 15.16 6.04 19.75
N ILE A 238 14.82 5.52 18.56
CA ILE A 238 13.53 4.84 18.33
C ILE A 238 13.35 3.67 19.30
N LYS A 239 14.41 2.89 19.54
CA LYS A 239 14.36 1.71 20.41
C LYS A 239 14.14 2.09 21.87
N GLU A 240 14.75 3.18 22.34
CA GLU A 240 14.65 3.64 23.73
C GLU A 240 13.38 4.46 24.00
N ASP A 241 12.73 4.99 22.96
CA ASP A 241 11.56 5.84 23.11
C ASP A 241 10.33 5.11 23.68
N SER A 242 9.97 5.49 24.91
CA SER A 242 8.82 4.92 25.62
C SER A 242 7.47 5.29 25.01
N TYR A 243 7.38 6.42 24.31
CA TYR A 243 6.15 6.87 23.67
C TYR A 243 5.85 6.02 22.42
N LEU A 244 6.84 5.75 21.58
CA LEU A 244 6.70 4.84 20.43
C LEU A 244 6.30 3.43 20.87
N ARG A 245 6.88 2.91 21.97
CA ARG A 245 6.45 1.64 22.57
C ARG A 245 4.97 1.67 22.95
N SER A 246 4.49 2.77 23.54
CA SER A 246 3.07 2.93 23.87
C SER A 246 2.17 2.96 22.62
N LEU A 247 2.63 3.62 21.55
CA LEU A 247 1.91 3.64 20.26
C LEU A 247 1.87 2.25 19.62
N TRP A 248 2.94 1.47 19.74
CA TRP A 248 2.99 0.09 19.26
C TRP A 248 1.97 -0.79 19.99
N GLU A 249 1.86 -0.69 21.32
CA GLU A 249 0.85 -1.44 22.09
C GLU A 249 -0.58 -1.07 21.69
N VAL A 250 -0.85 0.22 21.45
CA VAL A 250 -2.14 0.67 20.90
C VAL A 250 -2.38 0.03 19.53
N TYR A 251 -1.37 0.08 18.64
CA TYR A 251 -1.46 -0.50 17.30
C TYR A 251 -1.74 -2.02 17.33
N LEU A 252 -1.09 -2.78 18.20
CA LEU A 252 -1.36 -4.21 18.42
C LEU A 252 -2.80 -4.46 18.87
N SER A 253 -3.30 -3.66 19.81
CA SER A 253 -4.65 -3.81 20.35
C SER A 253 -5.74 -3.62 19.29
N GLU A 254 -5.50 -2.74 18.32
CA GLU A 254 -6.39 -2.46 17.19
C GLU A 254 -6.27 -3.50 16.07
N ASN A 255 -5.11 -4.16 15.96
CA ASN A 255 -4.74 -5.07 14.89
C ASN A 255 -4.45 -6.48 15.43
N LYS A 256 -5.48 -7.14 15.97
CA LYS A 256 -5.37 -8.44 16.65
C LYS A 256 -4.74 -9.57 15.83
N TYR A 257 -4.69 -9.45 14.51
CA TYR A 257 -4.03 -10.42 13.63
C TYR A 257 -2.50 -10.45 13.79
N ILE A 258 -1.90 -9.42 14.39
CA ILE A 258 -0.45 -9.30 14.58
C ILE A 258 0.05 -10.24 15.70
N GLY A 259 -0.78 -10.51 16.72
CA GLY A 259 -0.40 -11.37 17.85
C GLY A 259 0.50 -10.66 18.87
N ASP A 260 1.53 -11.36 19.34
CA ASP A 260 2.46 -10.96 20.41
C ASP A 260 3.77 -10.35 19.90
N LEU A 261 3.75 -9.76 18.71
CA LEU A 261 4.91 -9.14 18.09
C LEU A 261 5.33 -7.90 18.88
N THR A 262 6.47 -7.98 19.56
CA THR A 262 7.02 -6.88 20.38
C THR A 262 7.63 -5.77 19.54
N PHE A 263 7.63 -4.54 20.06
CA PHE A 263 8.25 -3.39 19.39
C PHE A 263 9.73 -3.62 19.08
N ASP A 264 10.48 -4.23 20.01
CA ASP A 264 11.89 -4.56 19.80
C ASP A 264 12.13 -5.43 18.56
N LYS A 265 11.23 -6.39 18.28
CA LYS A 265 11.38 -7.30 17.12
C LYS A 265 11.19 -6.58 15.80
N VAL A 266 10.34 -5.55 15.76
CA VAL A 266 10.13 -4.77 14.53
C VAL A 266 11.28 -3.78 14.32
N VAL A 267 11.80 -3.18 15.39
CA VAL A 267 12.99 -2.33 15.33
C VAL A 267 14.24 -3.12 14.94
N ASP A 268 14.42 -4.35 15.45
CA ASP A 268 15.54 -5.23 15.08
C ASP A 268 15.59 -5.51 13.56
N VAL A 269 14.44 -5.55 12.87
CA VAL A 269 14.41 -5.68 11.42
C VAL A 269 14.88 -4.40 10.73
N VAL A 270 14.54 -3.22 11.26
CA VAL A 270 15.07 -1.94 10.75
C VAL A 270 16.60 -1.97 10.83
N THR A 271 17.17 -2.31 12.00
CA THR A 271 18.62 -2.46 12.20
C THR A 271 19.23 -3.47 11.23
N THR A 272 18.59 -4.63 11.08
CA THR A 272 19.09 -5.70 10.18
C THR A 272 19.16 -5.22 8.73
N LEU A 273 18.15 -4.49 8.27
CA LEU A 273 18.14 -3.91 6.94
C LEU A 273 19.25 -2.87 6.79
N SER A 274 19.37 -1.93 7.73
CA SER A 274 20.43 -0.92 7.71
C SER A 274 21.82 -1.54 7.57
N ASN A 275 22.14 -2.53 8.41
CA ASN A 275 23.45 -3.18 8.39
C ASN A 275 23.71 -3.84 7.04
N ARG A 276 22.73 -4.59 6.50
CA ARG A 276 22.88 -5.26 5.19
C ARG A 276 23.09 -4.29 4.04
N ILE A 277 22.45 -3.14 4.08
CA ILE A 277 22.57 -2.11 3.03
C ILE A 277 23.92 -1.38 3.12
N ASN A 278 24.45 -1.19 4.32
CA ASN A 278 25.72 -0.50 4.55
C ASN A 278 26.96 -1.39 4.44
N GLU A 279 26.82 -2.72 4.58
CA GLU A 279 27.89 -3.69 4.33
C GLU A 279 28.22 -3.90 2.84
N MET A 280 27.41 -3.38 1.92
CA MET A 280 27.54 -3.53 0.45
C MET A 280 28.23 -2.36 -0.23
#